data_AF-A0A316PCW8-F1
#
_entry.id   AF-A0A316PCW8-F1
#
_cell.length_a   1.000
_cell.length_b   1.000
_cell.length_c   1.000
_cell.angle_alpha   90.00
_cell.angle_beta   90.00
_cell.angle_gamma   90.00
#
_symmetry.space_group_name_H-M   'P 1'
#
loop_
_entity.id
_entity.type
_entity.pdbx_description
1 polymer ?
#
loop_
_entity_poly.entity_id
_entity_poly.type
_entity_poly.pdbx_seq_one_letter_code
_entity_poly.pdbx_strand_id
1 'polypeptide(L)' 'MAGLIREYVSANCNGVSEGFEIIHGGYVAFIDYRADTDGDSITVVDVWNQNGNECPDIAEALQLLTD' A
#
# COMPACT_ATOMS: atom_id res chain seq x y z
N MET A 1 -1.88 9.03 -1.89
CA MET A 1 -1.64 7.79 -1.12
C MET A 1 -0.50 6.96 -1.73
N ALA A 2 -0.50 6.65 -3.04
CA ALA A 2 0.60 5.93 -3.69
C ALA A 2 2.01 6.48 -3.37
N GLY A 3 2.17 7.81 -3.37
CA GLY A 3 3.44 8.44 -2.97
C GLY A 3 3.87 8.14 -1.53
N LEU A 4 2.92 8.10 -0.59
CA LEU A 4 3.20 7.76 0.82
C LEU A 4 3.59 6.29 0.98
N ILE A 5 2.97 5.40 0.20
CA ILE A 5 3.33 3.97 0.20
C ILE A 5 4.77 3.80 -0.26
N ARG A 6 5.15 4.41 -1.40
CA ARG A 6 6.53 4.36 -1.90
C ARG A 6 7.55 4.98 -0.93
N GLU A 7 7.19 6.10 -0.31
CA GLU A 7 8.03 6.74 0.70
C GLU A 7 8.22 5.83 1.91
N TYR A 8 7.15 5.19 2.41
CA TYR A 8 7.25 4.25 3.52
C TYR A 8 8.15 3.07 3.18
N VAL A 9 7.97 2.45 2.01
CA VAL A 9 8.83 1.34 1.56
C VAL A 9 10.30 1.77 1.51
N SER A 10 10.58 2.91 0.88
CA SER A 10 11.95 3.42 0.74
C SER A 10 12.60 3.78 2.07
N ALA A 11 11.84 4.23 3.07
CA ALA A 11 12.37 4.68 4.35
C ALA A 11 12.49 3.55 5.38
N ASN A 12 11.58 2.57 5.34
CA ASN A 12 11.38 1.63 6.45
C ASN A 12 11.67 0.18 6.07
N CYS A 13 11.22 -0.29 4.90
CA CYS A 13 11.26 -1.72 4.60
C CYS A 13 12.68 -2.23 4.33
N ASN A 14 13.57 -1.41 3.77
CA ASN A 14 15.02 -1.71 3.65
C ASN A 14 15.32 -3.13 3.08
N GLY A 15 14.56 -3.58 2.09
CA GLY A 15 14.71 -4.92 1.49
C GLY A 15 14.18 -6.07 2.35
N VAL A 16 13.31 -5.79 3.33
CA VAL A 16 12.62 -6.78 4.17
C VAL A 16 11.13 -6.73 3.87
N SER A 17 10.55 -7.89 3.59
CA SER A 17 9.10 -8.00 3.36
C SER A 17 8.32 -7.60 4.61
N GLU A 18 7.31 -6.75 4.47
CA GLU A 18 6.55 -6.17 5.56
C GLU A 18 5.12 -5.84 5.13
N GLY A 19 4.16 -6.10 6.02
CA GLY A 19 2.80 -5.60 5.88
C GLY A 19 2.60 -4.34 6.73
N PHE A 20 2.00 -3.30 6.16
CA PHE A 20 1.77 -2.03 6.88
C PHE A 20 0.49 -1.33 6.41
N GLU A 21 0.09 -0.31 7.17
CA GLU A 21 -1.11 0.50 6.91
C GLU A 21 -0.73 1.95 6.62
N ILE A 22 -1.37 2.55 5.60
CA ILE A 22 -1.27 3.98 5.31
C ILE A 22 -2.63 4.63 5.52
N ILE A 23 -2.69 5.57 6.46
CA ILE A 23 -3.91 6.34 6.73
C ILE A 23 -3.77 7.73 6.12
N HIS A 24 -4.66 8.07 5.18
CA HIS A 24 -4.64 9.38 4.53
C HIS A 24 -6.01 9.76 3.95
N GLY A 25 -6.43 11.01 4.17
CA GLY A 25 -7.64 11.55 3.55
C GLY A 25 -8.94 10.84 3.95
N GLY A 26 -9.00 10.24 5.13
CA GLY A 26 -10.18 9.48 5.59
C GLY A 26 -10.25 8.04 5.06
N TYR A 27 -9.16 7.54 4.48
CA TYR A 27 -9.00 6.17 4.05
C TYR A 27 -7.82 5.50 4.76
N VAL A 28 -7.91 4.19 4.95
CA VAL A 28 -6.81 3.31 5.34
C VAL A 28 -6.56 2.33 4.20
N ALA A 29 -5.31 2.20 3.77
CA ALA A 29 -4.88 1.19 2.80
C ALA A 29 -3.95 0.20 3.48
N PHE A 30 -4.19 -1.08 3.29
CA PHE A 30 -3.32 -2.15 3.79
C PHE A 30 -2.43 -2.63 2.67
N ILE A 31 -1.14 -2.69 2.95
CA ILE A 31 -0.10 -2.93 1.96
C ILE A 31 0.68 -4.19 2.36
N ASP A 32 0.95 -5.08 1.41
CA ASP A 32 1.93 -6.15 1.52
C ASP A 32 3.12 -5.81 0.60
N TYR A 33 4.25 -5.41 1.18
CA TYR A 33 5.50 -5.23 0.45
C TYR A 33 6.32 -6.52 0.51
N ARG A 34 6.77 -7.00 -0.65
CA ARG A 34 7.63 -8.16 -0.79
C ARG A 34 8.95 -7.74 -1.40
N ALA A 35 10.01 -7.92 -0.63
CA ALA A 35 11.38 -7.82 -1.15
C ALA A 35 11.75 -9.12 -1.84
N ASP A 36 12.21 -9.04 -3.08
CA ASP A 36 12.66 -10.20 -3.89
C ASP A 36 13.96 -9.85 -4.63
N THR A 37 14.80 -10.86 -4.84
CA THR A 37 16.00 -10.78 -5.67
C THR A 37 15.74 -10.37 -7.11
N ASP A 38 14.56 -10.69 -7.65
CA ASP A 38 14.16 -10.36 -9.03
C ASP A 38 13.41 -9.03 -9.14
N GLY A 39 13.18 -8.35 -8.02
CA GLY A 39 12.51 -7.05 -7.95
C GLY A 39 11.43 -7.02 -6.87
N ASP A 40 11.44 -5.96 -6.08
CA ASP A 40 10.43 -5.77 -5.05
C ASP A 40 9.04 -5.59 -5.66
N SER A 41 8.01 -6.04 -4.92
CA SER A 41 6.61 -5.82 -5.29
C SER A 41 5.83 -5.20 -4.15
N ILE A 42 4.85 -4.38 -4.51
CA ILE A 42 3.92 -3.76 -3.58
C ILE A 42 2.51 -4.22 -3.97
N THR A 43 1.80 -4.82 -3.02
CA THR A 43 0.39 -5.19 -3.19
C THR A 43 -0.48 -4.32 -2.29
N VAL A 44 -1.47 -3.66 -2.86
CA VAL A 44 -2.57 -3.02 -2.14
C VAL A 44 -3.60 -4.11 -1.84
N VAL A 45 -3.64 -4.57 -0.58
CA VAL A 45 -4.49 -5.69 -0.15
C VAL A 45 -5.95 -5.27 -0.13
N ASP A 46 -6.24 -4.15 0.51
CA ASP A 46 -7.57 -3.54 0.55
C ASP A 46 -7.47 -2.05 0.92
N VAL A 47 -8.58 -1.33 0.74
CA VAL A 47 -8.73 0.07 1.13
C VAL A 47 -10.09 0.24 1.79
N TRP A 48 -10.13 0.86 2.96
CA TRP A 48 -11.36 1.14 3.69
C TRP A 48 -11.51 2.63 3.94
N ASN A 49 -12.73 3.15 3.87
CA ASN A 49 -13.01 4.52 4.29
C ASN A 49 -13.35 4.58 5.79
N GLN A 50 -13.35 5.80 6.33
CA GLN A 50 -13.65 6.07 7.75
C GLN A 50 -15.02 5.57 8.26
N ASN A 51 -15.96 5.24 7.36
CA ASN A 51 -17.25 4.67 7.73
C ASN A 51 -17.20 3.14 7.88
N GLY A 52 -16.03 2.52 7.67
CA GLY A 52 -15.86 1.07 7.71
C GLY A 52 -16.37 0.37 6.46
N ASN A 53 -16.46 1.08 5.32
CA ASN A 53 -16.78 0.45 4.04
C ASN A 53 -15.51 0.21 3.23
N GLU A 54 -15.36 -1.01 2.71
CA GLU A 54 -14.34 -1.35 1.73
C GLU A 54 -14.55 -0.56 0.42
N CYS A 55 -13.46 -0.14 -0.19
CA CYS A 55 -13.40 0.72 -1.37
C CYS A 55 -12.58 0.03 -2.49
N PRO A 56 -13.08 -1.05 -3.11
CA PRO A 56 -12.32 -1.86 -4.06
C PRO A 56 -11.85 -1.06 -5.28
N ASP A 57 -12.67 -0.14 -5.81
CA ASP A 57 -12.29 0.71 -6.94
C ASP A 57 -11.07 1.61 -6.60
N ILE A 58 -10.96 2.02 -5.33
CA ILE A 58 -9.80 2.80 -4.86
C ILE A 58 -8.60 1.89 -4.68
N ALA A 59 -8.79 0.66 -4.18
CA ALA A 59 -7.70 -0.32 -4.07
C ALA A 59 -7.10 -0.64 -5.45
N GLU A 60 -7.93 -0.88 -6.47
CA GLU A 60 -7.49 -1.13 -7.84
C GLU A 60 -6.75 0.09 -8.43
N ALA A 61 -7.32 1.29 -8.31
CA ALA A 61 -6.67 2.50 -8.78
C ALA A 61 -5.34 2.77 -8.03
N LEU A 62 -5.29 2.46 -6.74
CA LEU A 62 -4.09 2.62 -5.93
C LEU A 62 -3.01 1.61 -6.29
N GLN A 63 -3.37 0.36 -6.60
CA GLN A 63 -2.44 -0.65 -7.10
C GLN A 63 -1.78 -0.17 -8.40
N LEU A 64 -2.58 0.25 -9.38
CA LEU A 64 -2.07 0.76 -10.67
C LEU A 64 -1.16 1.98 -10.55
N LEU A 65 -1.37 2.81 -9.53
CA LEU A 65 -0.55 3.99 -9.26
C LEU A 65 0.70 3.68 -8.43
N THR A 66 0.81 2.47 -7.88
CA THR A 66 1.89 2.03 -6.99
C THR A 66 2.87 1.08 -7.68
N ASP A 67 2.39 0.27 -8.65
CA ASP A 67 3.21 -0.44 -9.64
C ASP A 67 4.14 0.50 -10.43
#